data_AF-A0A9Q0L1F9-F1
#
_entry.id   AF-A0A9Q0L1F9-F1
#
_cell.length_a   1.000
_cell.length_b   1.000
_cell.length_c   1.000
_cell.angle_alpha   90.00
_cell.angle_beta   90.00
_cell.angle_gamma   90.00
#
_symmetry.space_group_name_H-M   'P 1'
#
loop_
_entity.id
_entity.type
_entity.pdbx_description
1 polymer ?
#
loop_
_entity_poly.entity_id
_entity_poly.type
_entity_poly.pdbx_seq_one_letter_code
_entity_poly.pdbx_strand_id
1 'polypeptide(L)'
;MQSLWLTDIAHHHLAIALIFLIAGHMYRTNFGIGHSMKDLLETHIPPGGRLGRGHRGLYDTINNSIHFQLGLALASLGVITSLVAQHMYSLPAYAFIAQDFTTQAGLYTHHQYIA
;
A
#
# COMPACT_ATOMS: atom_id res chain seq x y z
N MET A 1 30.69 -0.18 -3.38
CA MET A 1 29.68 0.16 -2.34
C MET A 1 28.58 0.95 -3.02
N GLN A 2 27.58 0.28 -3.58
CA GLN A 2 26.40 0.92 -4.19
C GLN A 2 25.17 0.36 -3.49
N SER A 3 24.93 0.80 -2.26
CA SER A 3 23.73 0.49 -1.50
C SER A 3 23.25 1.74 -0.77
N LEU A 4 21.97 1.79 -0.42
CA LEU A 4 21.40 2.87 0.39
C LEU A 4 22.16 3.02 1.73
N TRP A 5 22.22 4.27 2.22
CA TRP A 5 22.84 4.57 3.50
C TRP A 5 21.97 4.06 4.65
N LEU A 6 22.58 3.45 5.65
CA LEU A 6 21.85 2.93 6.81
C LEU A 6 21.11 4.04 7.57
N THR A 7 21.68 5.24 7.62
CA THR A 7 21.04 6.43 8.21
C THR A 7 19.76 6.83 7.48
N ASP A 8 19.75 6.73 6.15
CA ASP A 8 18.59 7.07 5.33
C ASP A 8 17.48 6.04 5.49
N ILE A 9 17.84 4.75 5.56
CA ILE A 9 16.89 3.67 5.86
C ILE A 9 16.27 3.89 7.26
N ALA A 10 17.08 4.22 8.27
CA ALA A 10 16.58 4.48 9.62
C ALA A 10 15.63 5.68 9.66
N HIS A 11 15.98 6.78 8.98
CA HIS A 11 15.13 7.96 8.91
C HIS A 11 13.82 7.69 8.14
N HIS A 12 13.87 6.93 7.05
CA HIS A 12 12.70 6.52 6.29
C HIS A 12 11.71 5.71 7.13
N HIS A 13 12.19 4.72 7.89
CA HIS A 13 11.34 3.91 8.77
C HIS A 13 10.73 4.75 9.90
N LEU A 14 11.50 5.67 10.50
CA LEU A 14 10.99 6.59 11.51
C LEU A 14 9.87 7.48 10.94
N ALA A 15 10.05 8.01 9.74
CA ALA A 15 9.05 8.84 9.07
C ALA A 15 7.76 8.05 8.78
N ILE A 16 7.88 6.84 8.23
CA ILE A 16 6.71 5.97 7.95
C ILE A 16 5.99 5.59 9.26
N ALA A 17 6.73 5.26 10.31
CA ALA A 17 6.14 4.92 11.60
C ALA A 17 5.26 6.05 12.14
N LEU A 18 5.71 7.31 12.03
CA LEU A 18 4.94 8.47 12.45
C LEU A 18 3.68 8.67 11.58
N ILE A 19 3.81 8.52 10.26
CA ILE A 19 2.68 8.64 9.33
C ILE A 19 1.60 7.60 9.68
N PHE A 20 1.98 6.33 9.85
CA PHE A 20 1.04 5.25 10.18
C PHE A 20 0.46 5.38 11.59
N LEU A 21 1.22 5.92 12.55
CA LEU A 21 0.70 6.20 13.88
C LEU A 21 -0.43 7.22 13.82
N ILE A 22 -0.27 8.33 13.09
CA ILE A 22 -1.33 9.34 12.95
C ILE A 22 -2.52 8.78 12.15
N ALA A 23 -2.25 8.11 11.02
CA ALA A 23 -3.29 7.52 10.19
C ALA A 23 -4.13 6.46 10.94
N GLY A 24 -3.51 5.68 11.83
CA GLY A 24 -4.18 4.67 12.64
C GLY A 24 -5.23 5.23 13.62
N HIS A 25 -5.21 6.53 13.91
CA HIS A 25 -6.15 7.18 14.81
C HIS A 25 -7.28 7.95 14.09
N MET A 26 -7.35 7.89 12.76
CA MET A 26 -8.36 8.64 11.98
C MET A 26 -9.78 8.05 12.08
N TYR A 27 -9.91 6.73 12.23
CA TYR A 27 -11.19 6.03 12.15
C TYR A 27 -11.81 5.84 13.54
N ARG A 28 -13.13 6.00 13.61
CA ARG A 28 -13.88 5.97 14.87
C ARG A 28 -13.82 4.60 15.53
N THR A 29 -13.51 4.59 16.82
CA THR A 29 -13.52 3.40 17.69
C THR A 29 -14.49 3.60 18.86
N ASN A 30 -14.46 2.70 19.86
CA ASN A 30 -15.31 2.77 21.06
C ASN A 30 -15.14 4.06 21.89
N PHE A 31 -14.09 4.85 21.63
CA PHE A 31 -13.85 6.15 22.28
C PHE A 31 -14.71 7.29 21.69
N GLY A 32 -15.54 7.03 20.68
CA GLY A 32 -16.53 7.99 20.16
C GLY A 32 -15.97 9.08 19.24
N ILE A 33 -14.64 9.23 19.16
CA ILE A 33 -13.96 10.22 18.30
C ILE A 33 -13.40 9.52 17.05
N GLY A 34 -13.50 10.18 15.90
CA GLY A 34 -12.97 9.71 14.60
C GLY A 34 -14.04 9.61 13.50
N HIS A 35 -13.64 9.20 12.31
CA HIS A 35 -14.54 9.08 11.15
C HIS A 35 -15.12 7.67 10.98
N SER A 36 -16.41 7.59 10.63
CA SER A 36 -17.06 6.36 10.17
C SER A 36 -16.79 6.17 8.68
N MET A 37 -16.20 5.04 8.29
CA MET A 37 -15.90 4.76 6.87
C MET A 37 -17.17 4.66 6.02
N LYS A 38 -18.28 4.16 6.60
CA LYS A 38 -19.57 4.10 5.93
C LYS A 38 -20.08 5.49 5.58
N ASP A 39 -20.10 6.39 6.56
CA ASP A 39 -20.58 7.76 6.41
C ASP A 39 -19.69 8.53 5.42
N LEU A 40 -18.37 8.34 5.47
CA LEU A 40 -17.43 8.92 4.50
C LEU A 40 -17.74 8.48 3.07
N LEU A 41 -18.02 7.20 2.84
CA LEU A 41 -18.34 6.68 1.51
C LEU A 41 -19.71 7.17 1.01
N GLU A 42 -20.71 7.22 1.88
CA GLU A 42 -22.06 7.66 1.51
C GLU A 42 -22.15 9.16 1.21
N THR A 43 -21.38 9.98 1.93
CA THR A 43 -21.31 11.43 1.72
C THR A 43 -20.41 11.82 0.53
N HIS A 44 -19.56 10.90 0.05
CA HIS A 44 -18.72 11.13 -1.13
C HIS A 44 -19.51 10.99 -2.43
N ILE A 45 -20.26 12.05 -2.76
CA ILE A 45 -21.04 12.17 -3.99
C ILE A 45 -20.31 13.17 -4.91
N PRO A 46 -20.06 12.81 -6.18
CA PRO A 46 -19.40 13.71 -7.11
C PRO A 46 -20.23 14.99 -7.32
N PRO A 47 -19.59 16.18 -7.40
CA PRO A 47 -20.29 17.46 -7.53
C PRO A 47 -21.08 17.62 -8.85
N GLY A 48 -20.86 16.74 -9.84
CA GLY A 48 -21.61 16.68 -11.09
C GLY A 48 -20.97 15.73 -12.11
N GLY A 49 -21.71 15.33 -13.15
CA GLY A 49 -21.21 14.53 -14.28
C GLY A 49 -21.76 13.11 -14.40
N ARG A 50 -21.21 12.33 -15.34
CA ARG A 50 -21.64 10.96 -15.73
C ARG A 50 -21.09 9.85 -14.80
N LEU A 51 -20.67 10.19 -13.58
CA LEU A 51 -19.96 9.29 -12.66
C LEU A 51 -20.90 8.52 -11.72
N GLY A 52 -22.21 8.55 -11.97
CA GLY A 52 -23.19 7.72 -11.26
C GLY A 52 -23.63 8.27 -9.91
N ARG A 53 -24.12 7.38 -9.04
CA ARG A 53 -24.81 7.70 -7.77
C ARG A 53 -23.89 7.79 -6.54
N GLY A 54 -22.56 7.86 -6.72
CA GLY A 54 -21.56 7.85 -5.64
C GLY A 54 -21.28 6.45 -5.08
N HIS A 55 -20.58 6.35 -3.94
CA HIS A 55 -20.15 5.08 -3.32
C HIS A 55 -21.22 4.43 -2.41
N ARG A 56 -22.52 4.62 -2.70
CA ARG A 56 -23.62 4.10 -1.85
C ARG A 56 -23.63 2.59 -1.81
N GLY A 57 -23.70 2.01 -0.60
CA GLY A 57 -23.72 0.56 -0.38
C GLY A 57 -22.37 -0.13 -0.62
N LEU A 58 -21.32 0.60 -1.01
CA LEU A 58 -19.99 0.02 -1.24
C LEU A 58 -19.42 -0.55 0.06
N TYR A 59 -19.55 0.18 1.17
CA TYR A 59 -19.09 -0.30 2.49
C TYR A 59 -19.64 -1.69 2.82
N ASP A 60 -20.95 -1.87 2.67
CA ASP A 60 -21.60 -3.15 2.96
C ASP A 60 -21.23 -4.21 1.92
N THR A 61 -21.00 -3.84 0.66
CA THR A 61 -20.55 -4.77 -0.40
C THR A 61 -19.15 -5.32 -0.14
N ILE A 62 -18.22 -4.47 0.30
CA ILE A 62 -16.85 -4.87 0.65
C ILE A 62 -16.86 -5.70 1.92
N ASN A 63 -17.53 -5.23 2.98
CA ASN A 63 -17.44 -5.88 4.29
C ASN A 63 -18.16 -7.22 4.37
N ASN A 64 -19.23 -7.43 3.59
CA ASN A 64 -19.96 -8.69 3.61
C ASN A 64 -19.42 -9.75 2.62
N SER A 65 -18.39 -9.44 1.81
CA SER A 65 -17.83 -10.36 0.82
C SER A 65 -16.34 -10.59 1.02
N ILE A 66 -15.98 -11.81 1.42
CA ILE A 66 -14.58 -12.25 1.53
C ILE A 66 -13.88 -12.25 0.16
N HIS A 67 -14.61 -12.56 -0.92
CA HIS A 67 -14.04 -12.56 -2.27
C HIS A 67 -13.70 -11.15 -2.73
N PHE A 68 -14.50 -10.16 -2.34
CA PHE A 68 -14.22 -8.78 -2.67
C PHE A 68 -13.00 -8.25 -1.88
N GLN A 69 -12.93 -8.55 -0.58
CA GLN A 69 -11.77 -8.19 0.24
C GLN A 69 -10.48 -8.86 -0.27
N LEU A 70 -10.54 -10.16 -0.58
CA LEU A 70 -9.41 -10.89 -1.12
C LEU A 70 -8.98 -10.34 -2.49
N GLY A 71 -9.93 -10.04 -3.38
CA GLY A 71 -9.64 -9.45 -4.68
C GLY A 71 -8.92 -8.11 -4.58
N LEU A 72 -9.38 -7.21 -3.68
CA LEU A 72 -8.71 -5.94 -3.43
C LEU A 72 -7.33 -6.11 -2.77
N ALA A 73 -7.21 -7.02 -1.81
CA ALA A 73 -5.95 -7.31 -1.14
C ALA A 73 -4.90 -7.85 -2.14
N LEU A 74 -5.27 -8.81 -2.99
CA LEU A 74 -4.38 -9.36 -4.00
C LEU A 74 -4.02 -8.33 -5.09
N ALA A 75 -4.98 -7.51 -5.52
CA ALA A 75 -4.71 -6.44 -6.50
C ALA A 75 -3.71 -5.41 -5.94
N SER A 76 -3.91 -4.95 -4.69
CA SER A 76 -2.99 -4.00 -4.04
C SER A 76 -1.63 -4.62 -3.75
N LEU A 77 -1.59 -5.87 -3.29
CA LEU A 77 -0.34 -6.61 -3.06
C LEU A 77 0.43 -6.86 -4.37
N GLY A 78 -0.23 -7.21 -5.47
CA GLY A 78 0.42 -7.40 -6.77
C GLY A 78 1.09 -6.11 -7.26
N VAL A 79 0.39 -4.97 -7.15
CA VAL A 79 0.94 -3.65 -7.50
C VAL A 79 2.18 -3.32 -6.66
N ILE A 80 2.13 -3.53 -5.34
CA ILE A 80 3.28 -3.28 -4.46
C ILE A 80 4.42 -4.28 -4.74
N THR A 81 4.11 -5.53 -5.04
CA THR A 81 5.14 -6.56 -5.34
C THR A 81 5.90 -6.21 -6.62
N SER A 82 5.22 -5.72 -7.65
CA SER A 82 5.90 -5.22 -8.86
C SER A 82 6.71 -3.95 -8.57
N LEU A 83 6.18 -3.04 -7.74
CA LEU A 83 6.92 -1.85 -7.30
C LEU A 83 8.23 -2.21 -6.59
N VAL A 84 8.18 -3.21 -5.70
CA VAL A 84 9.36 -3.75 -4.98
C VAL A 84 10.41 -4.26 -5.97
N ALA A 85 10.00 -5.02 -7.00
CA ALA A 85 10.92 -5.51 -8.03
C ALA A 85 11.66 -4.36 -8.74
N GLN A 86 10.92 -3.33 -9.15
CA GLN A 86 11.50 -2.16 -9.82
C GLN A 86 12.43 -1.35 -8.90
N HIS A 87 12.03 -1.14 -7.65
CA HIS A 87 12.81 -0.36 -6.69
C HIS A 87 14.06 -1.10 -6.21
N MET A 88 13.99 -2.41 -5.99
CA MET A 88 15.16 -3.20 -5.57
C MET A 88 16.22 -3.29 -6.67
N TYR A 89 15.81 -3.32 -7.94
CA TYR A 89 16.74 -3.30 -9.06
C TYR A 89 17.44 -1.94 -9.21
N SER A 90 16.70 -0.84 -9.10
CA SER A 90 17.21 0.52 -9.34
C SER A 90 17.85 1.18 -8.10
N LEU A 91 17.41 0.82 -6.89
CA LEU A 91 17.86 1.36 -5.61
C LEU A 91 18.27 0.21 -4.67
N PRO A 92 19.48 -0.37 -4.83
CA PRO A 92 19.92 -1.50 -4.02
C PRO A 92 19.96 -1.16 -2.53
N ALA A 93 19.16 -1.85 -1.72
CA ALA A 93 19.09 -1.62 -0.27
C ALA A 93 20.14 -2.39 0.53
N TYR A 94 20.64 -3.51 0.00
CA TYR A 94 21.59 -4.38 0.69
C TYR A 94 23.03 -4.11 0.25
N ALA A 95 23.97 -4.14 1.20
CA ALA A 95 25.37 -3.98 0.89
C ALA A 95 25.84 -5.07 -0.11
N PHE A 96 26.64 -4.66 -1.10
CA PHE A 96 27.25 -5.53 -2.12
C PHE A 96 26.29 -6.22 -3.11
N ILE A 97 24.97 -6.14 -2.94
CA ILE A 97 24.01 -6.81 -3.85
C ILE A 97 24.09 -6.27 -5.30
N ALA A 98 24.46 -5.01 -5.47
CA ALA A 98 24.66 -4.39 -6.79
C ALA A 98 25.83 -5.00 -7.59
N GLN A 99 26.70 -5.78 -6.94
CA GLN A 99 27.83 -6.45 -7.57
C GLN A 99 27.52 -7.92 -7.88
N ASP A 100 26.44 -8.47 -7.29
CA ASP A 100 25.96 -9.83 -7.57
C ASP A 100 24.79 -9.77 -8.57
N PHE A 101 25.15 -9.78 -9.84
CA PHE A 101 24.20 -9.72 -10.96
C PHE A 101 23.24 -10.91 -10.99
N THR A 102 23.70 -12.09 -10.57
CA THR A 102 22.87 -13.31 -10.55
C THR A 102 21.77 -13.23 -9.51
N THR A 103 22.11 -12.78 -8.29
CA THR A 103 21.12 -12.58 -7.22
C THR A 103 20.16 -11.44 -7.58
N GLN A 104 20.64 -10.35 -8.16
CA GLN A 104 19.78 -9.23 -8.56
C GLN A 104 18.78 -9.62 -9.67
N ALA A 105 19.23 -10.36 -10.69
CA ALA A 105 18.36 -10.88 -11.74
C ALA A 105 17.34 -11.90 -11.21
N GLY A 106 17.77 -12.79 -10.31
CA GLY A 106 16.90 -13.77 -9.66
C GLY A 106 15.81 -13.10 -8.82
N LEU A 107 16.16 -12.11 -8.00
CA LEU A 107 15.19 -11.39 -7.16
C LEU A 107 14.18 -10.60 -7.99
N TYR A 108 14.61 -9.93 -9.05
CA TYR A 108 13.72 -9.18 -9.93
C TYR A 108 12.69 -10.10 -10.61
N THR A 109 13.16 -11.19 -11.23
CA THR A 109 12.28 -12.14 -11.93
C THR A 109 11.34 -12.86 -10.97
N HIS A 110 11.81 -13.21 -9.78
CA HIS A 110 10.98 -13.81 -8.73
C HIS A 110 9.81 -12.92 -8.33
N HIS A 111 10.07 -11.66 -7.96
CA HIS A 111 9.01 -10.74 -7.53
C HIS A 111 8.05 -10.39 -8.67
N GLN A 112 8.55 -10.27 -9.91
CA GLN A 112 7.69 -9.98 -11.07
C GLN A 112 6.81 -11.17 -11.48
N TYR A 113 7.21 -12.40 -11.17
CA TYR A 113 6.38 -13.59 -11.41
C TYR A 113 5.29 -13.78 -10.35
N ILE A 114 5.51 -13.26 -9.14
CA ILE A 114 4.54 -13.30 -8.04
C ILE A 114 3.46 -12.21 -8.18
N ALA A 115 3.83 -11.06 -8.74
CA ALA A 115 2.96 -9.90 -8.94
C ALA A 115 1.87 -10.15 -10.00
#